data_AF-A0A1V5NBE7-F1
#
_entry.id   AF-A0A1V5NBE7-F1
#
_cell.length_a   1.000
_cell.length_b   1.000
_cell.length_c   1.000
_cell.angle_alpha   90.00
_cell.angle_beta   90.00
_cell.angle_gamma   90.00
#
_symmetry.space_group_name_H-M   'P 1'
#
loop_
_entity.id
_entity.type
_entity.pdbx_description
1 polymer ?
#
loop_
_entity_poly.entity_id
_entity_poly.type
_entity_poly.pdbx_seq_one_letter_code
_entity_poly.pdbx_strand_id
1 'polypeptide(L)'
;MMTINGTLNANGNENNPIRFTRYGNSDTWGVLFFYETDSKCLLNYCIIEYTYAITSWDYIYALGAVSLFKSKLDMNHVTINVDNYFYPVHFHTKSELSVKSSILHNTKGKILCFYSLSEHSAYFYNSYLSFGKESDNYGYEAGASNIKYYNCIKNSDGPGFQDADGGNYALSSYSQCKGKGEYGTDMGAVVSGASKSNYSDNNSKSYSGSSTISNKQEVYGTWTKSKSPYTIQGEAIVPEGKTLTIEPGVTVKFKTGTNKRFRQRYAQS
;
A
#
# COMPACT_ATOMS: atom_id res chain seq x y z
N MET A 1 9.97 4.30 -6.03
CA MET A 1 8.73 3.60 -6.44
C MET A 1 9.07 2.18 -6.85
N MET A 2 8.08 1.33 -7.01
CA MET A 2 8.23 0.04 -7.67
C MET A 2 7.23 -0.05 -8.81
N THR A 3 7.70 -0.37 -10.01
CA THR A 3 6.88 -0.61 -11.19
C THR A 3 6.81 -2.12 -11.42
N ILE A 4 5.60 -2.65 -11.59
CA ILE A 4 5.33 -4.08 -11.72
C ILE A 4 4.68 -4.31 -13.08
N ASN A 5 5.50 -4.78 -14.03
CA ASN A 5 5.06 -5.20 -15.37
C ASN A 5 4.86 -6.73 -15.43
N GLY A 6 5.62 -7.49 -14.64
CA GLY A 6 5.43 -8.94 -14.47
C GLY A 6 4.48 -9.28 -13.31
N THR A 7 4.86 -10.29 -12.54
CA THR A 7 4.09 -10.79 -11.37
C THR A 7 4.76 -10.39 -10.06
N LEU A 8 4.01 -9.77 -9.14
CA LEU A 8 4.43 -9.57 -7.75
C LEU A 8 3.64 -10.50 -6.83
N ASN A 9 4.34 -11.34 -6.09
CA ASN A 9 3.81 -12.21 -5.03
C ASN A 9 4.41 -11.81 -3.67
N ALA A 10 3.85 -10.79 -3.02
CA ALA A 10 4.25 -10.42 -1.66
C ALA A 10 3.37 -11.17 -0.65
N ASN A 11 3.89 -12.25 -0.10
CA ASN A 11 3.11 -13.18 0.72
C ASN A 11 3.61 -13.23 2.16
N GLY A 12 3.19 -12.26 2.96
CA GLY A 12 3.45 -12.23 4.41
C GLY A 12 2.58 -13.22 5.19
N ASN A 13 2.69 -13.18 6.51
CA ASN A 13 1.76 -13.86 7.41
C ASN A 13 1.47 -13.02 8.67
N GLU A 14 0.51 -13.46 9.47
CA GLU A 14 0.06 -12.78 10.70
C GLU A 14 1.20 -12.38 11.65
N ASN A 15 2.23 -13.22 11.75
CA ASN A 15 3.35 -13.02 12.67
C ASN A 15 4.50 -12.21 12.03
N ASN A 16 4.55 -12.19 10.70
CA ASN A 16 5.65 -11.61 9.93
C ASN A 16 5.07 -10.90 8.68
N PRO A 17 4.39 -9.76 8.87
CA PRO A 17 3.90 -8.98 7.74
C PRO A 17 5.07 -8.45 6.91
N ILE A 18 4.83 -8.25 5.60
CA ILE A 18 5.76 -7.55 4.71
C ILE A 18 5.50 -6.05 4.85
N ARG A 19 6.57 -5.25 4.97
CA ARG A 19 6.44 -3.79 5.16
C ARG A 19 7.05 -3.03 3.98
N PHE A 20 6.22 -2.30 3.24
CA PHE A 20 6.64 -1.32 2.24
C PHE A 20 6.61 0.07 2.87
N THR A 21 7.78 0.69 3.01
CA THR A 21 7.93 1.94 3.76
C THR A 21 9.02 2.82 3.18
N ARG A 22 9.11 4.05 3.67
CA ARG A 22 10.17 4.99 3.31
C ARG A 22 11.53 4.58 3.89
N TYR A 23 12.60 5.03 3.24
CA TYR A 23 13.94 5.02 3.81
C TYR A 23 14.13 6.25 4.70
N GLY A 24 14.53 6.05 5.96
CA GLY A 24 14.70 7.10 6.95
C GLY A 24 13.38 7.53 7.62
N ASN A 25 13.43 8.65 8.36
CA ASN A 25 12.34 9.13 9.22
C ASN A 25 11.71 10.45 8.79
N SER A 26 12.25 11.05 7.74
CA SER A 26 11.63 12.16 7.05
C SER A 26 11.16 11.69 5.68
N ASP A 27 10.19 12.39 5.12
CA ASP A 27 9.71 12.21 3.75
C ASP A 27 8.75 11.06 3.47
N THR A 28 8.31 11.00 2.23
CA THR A 28 7.37 10.02 1.69
C THR A 28 8.05 9.31 0.52
N TRP A 29 7.53 8.15 0.14
CA TRP A 29 7.93 7.51 -1.12
C TRP A 29 6.78 7.54 -2.11
N GLY A 30 7.05 7.12 -3.36
CA GLY A 30 6.04 7.12 -4.42
C GLY A 30 4.99 6.04 -4.20
N VAL A 31 4.91 5.11 -5.16
CA VAL A 31 3.82 4.15 -5.27
C VAL A 31 4.34 2.74 -5.54
N LEU A 32 3.48 1.75 -5.30
CA LEU A 32 3.51 0.47 -6.00
C LEU A 32 2.63 0.61 -7.24
N PHE A 33 3.25 0.58 -8.42
CA PHE A 33 2.55 0.79 -9.68
C PHE A 33 2.47 -0.51 -10.47
N PHE A 34 1.28 -1.10 -10.54
CA PHE A 34 1.00 -2.27 -11.35
C PHE A 34 0.58 -1.80 -12.74
N TYR A 35 1.43 -2.08 -13.72
CA TYR A 35 1.35 -1.53 -15.07
C TYR A 35 1.38 -2.66 -16.09
N GLU A 36 0.22 -2.94 -16.68
CA GLU A 36 0.05 -4.01 -17.68
C GLU A 36 0.57 -5.38 -17.20
N THR A 37 0.25 -5.77 -15.95
CA THR A 37 0.76 -7.01 -15.37
C THR A 37 0.32 -8.25 -16.16
N ASP A 38 1.27 -9.13 -16.49
CA ASP A 38 0.99 -10.38 -17.22
C ASP A 38 0.03 -11.34 -16.51
N SER A 39 0.05 -11.30 -15.18
CA SER A 39 -0.77 -12.16 -14.33
C SER A 39 -1.29 -11.41 -13.13
N LYS A 40 -2.29 -12.01 -12.46
CA LYS A 40 -2.77 -11.50 -11.18
C LYS A 40 -1.64 -11.49 -10.15
N CYS A 41 -1.45 -10.34 -9.51
CA CYS A 41 -0.51 -10.12 -8.42
C CYS A 41 -1.17 -10.35 -7.05
N LEU A 42 -0.34 -10.53 -6.02
CA LEU A 42 -0.78 -10.77 -4.64
C LEU A 42 -0.04 -9.86 -3.66
N LEU A 43 -0.82 -9.20 -2.79
CA LEU A 43 -0.35 -8.63 -1.53
C LEU A 43 -1.10 -9.33 -0.39
N ASN A 44 -0.40 -10.13 0.41
CA ASN A 44 -0.95 -10.83 1.56
C ASN A 44 -0.19 -10.44 2.83
N TYR A 45 -0.87 -10.08 3.92
CA TYR A 45 -0.25 -9.59 5.17
C TYR A 45 0.81 -8.52 4.92
N CYS A 46 0.41 -7.45 4.23
CA CYS A 46 1.28 -6.35 3.84
C CYS A 46 0.90 -5.05 4.55
N ILE A 47 1.89 -4.30 5.00
CA ILE A 47 1.74 -2.93 5.52
C ILE A 47 2.35 -1.97 4.51
N ILE A 48 1.57 -1.00 4.04
CA ILE A 48 1.98 0.05 3.10
C ILE A 48 1.71 1.40 3.75
N GLU A 49 2.77 2.20 3.93
CA GLU A 49 2.70 3.45 4.71
C GLU A 49 3.65 4.51 4.15
N TYR A 50 3.41 5.78 4.48
CA TYR A 50 4.22 6.93 4.05
C TYR A 50 4.38 7.06 2.52
N THR A 51 3.39 6.59 1.76
CA THR A 51 3.34 6.80 0.31
C THR A 51 2.95 8.24 -0.02
N TYR A 52 3.00 8.55 -1.30
CA TYR A 52 2.54 9.77 -1.91
C TYR A 52 2.02 9.43 -3.30
N ALA A 53 2.01 10.38 -4.23
CA ALA A 53 1.66 10.15 -5.63
C ALA A 53 2.79 10.49 -6.60
N ILE A 54 2.64 9.98 -7.81
CA ILE A 54 3.38 10.37 -9.00
C ILE A 54 2.42 11.14 -9.91
N THR A 55 2.64 12.44 -10.04
CA THR A 55 1.70 13.36 -10.70
C THR A 55 2.15 13.84 -12.08
N SER A 56 3.26 13.32 -12.64
CA SER A 56 3.79 13.76 -13.94
C SER A 56 4.88 12.83 -14.49
N TRP A 57 4.63 11.52 -14.54
CA TRP A 57 5.58 10.56 -15.12
C TRP A 57 5.08 10.09 -16.48
N ASP A 58 5.70 10.56 -17.56
CA ASP A 58 5.42 10.16 -18.95
C ASP A 58 3.91 10.10 -19.29
N TYR A 59 3.17 11.13 -18.84
CA TYR A 59 1.70 11.29 -18.99
C TYR A 59 0.82 10.27 -18.24
N ILE A 60 1.41 9.46 -17.36
CA ILE A 60 0.70 8.49 -16.51
C ILE A 60 0.74 8.97 -15.05
N TYR A 61 -0.45 9.14 -14.45
CA TYR A 61 -0.62 9.57 -13.07
C TYR A 61 -0.73 8.38 -12.12
N ALA A 62 0.18 8.17 -11.17
CA ALA A 62 -0.01 7.15 -10.14
C ALA A 62 -0.40 7.83 -8.82
N LEU A 63 -1.71 8.04 -8.62
CA LEU A 63 -2.24 8.85 -7.52
C LEU A 63 -2.51 8.05 -6.23
N GLY A 64 -2.29 6.72 -6.26
CA GLY A 64 -2.55 5.85 -5.13
C GLY A 64 -1.31 5.17 -4.60
N ALA A 65 -1.26 4.89 -3.28
CA ALA A 65 -0.24 4.03 -2.66
C ALA A 65 -0.04 2.73 -3.46
N VAL A 66 -1.18 2.17 -3.90
CA VAL A 66 -1.28 1.20 -4.98
C VAL A 66 -1.97 1.85 -6.16
N SER A 67 -1.37 1.78 -7.35
CA SER A 67 -1.98 2.25 -8.60
C SER A 67 -2.06 1.11 -9.60
N LEU A 68 -3.20 0.96 -10.28
CA LEU A 68 -3.46 -0.14 -11.22
C LEU A 68 -3.76 0.39 -12.63
N PHE A 69 -3.07 -0.16 -13.63
CA PHE A 69 -3.33 0.06 -15.06
C PHE A 69 -3.28 -1.29 -15.79
N LYS A 70 -4.37 -1.68 -16.46
CA LYS A 70 -4.51 -2.98 -17.15
C LYS A 70 -3.99 -4.17 -16.31
N SER A 71 -4.28 -4.16 -15.01
CA SER A 71 -3.66 -5.07 -14.05
C SER A 71 -4.69 -5.73 -13.14
N LYS A 72 -4.34 -6.91 -12.59
CA LYS A 72 -5.17 -7.63 -11.62
C LYS A 72 -4.44 -7.79 -10.30
N LEU A 73 -5.09 -7.45 -9.19
CA LEU A 73 -4.49 -7.51 -7.86
C LEU A 73 -5.44 -8.12 -6.83
N ASP A 74 -4.93 -9.08 -6.05
CA ASP A 74 -5.56 -9.55 -4.82
C ASP A 74 -4.82 -8.96 -3.60
N MET A 75 -5.57 -8.33 -2.71
CA MET A 75 -5.11 -7.84 -1.41
C MET A 75 -5.83 -8.60 -0.29
N ASN A 76 -5.07 -9.31 0.55
CA ASN A 76 -5.61 -10.06 1.69
C ASN A 76 -4.85 -9.67 2.96
N HIS A 77 -5.56 -9.31 4.03
CA HIS A 77 -4.91 -8.83 5.26
C HIS A 77 -3.91 -7.70 4.99
N VAL A 78 -4.29 -6.70 4.20
CA VAL A 78 -3.41 -5.56 3.91
C VAL A 78 -3.82 -4.37 4.76
N THR A 79 -2.83 -3.65 5.29
CA THR A 79 -3.03 -2.33 5.91
C THR A 79 -2.38 -1.27 5.02
N ILE A 80 -3.18 -0.40 4.43
CA ILE A 80 -2.71 0.80 3.71
C ILE A 80 -3.04 2.02 4.57
N ASN A 81 -2.00 2.72 5.04
CA ASN A 81 -2.13 3.93 5.84
C ASN A 81 -1.59 5.14 5.07
N VAL A 82 -2.50 5.99 4.58
CA VAL A 82 -2.20 7.18 3.79
C VAL A 82 -2.74 8.40 4.51
N ASP A 83 -1.91 9.17 5.20
CA ASP A 83 -2.32 10.43 5.83
C ASP A 83 -1.91 11.65 4.97
N ASN A 84 -2.41 11.70 3.73
CA ASN A 84 -2.18 12.81 2.80
C ASN A 84 -3.35 12.96 1.81
N TYR A 85 -3.29 13.96 0.93
CA TYR A 85 -4.37 14.27 -0.03
C TYR A 85 -4.52 13.27 -1.19
N PHE A 86 -3.67 12.25 -1.26
CA PHE A 86 -3.74 11.17 -2.26
C PHE A 86 -4.47 9.95 -1.72
N TYR A 87 -4.47 8.85 -2.49
CA TYR A 87 -5.37 7.75 -2.25
C TYR A 87 -4.63 6.49 -1.78
N PRO A 88 -5.25 5.64 -0.97
CA PRO A 88 -4.84 4.24 -0.80
C PRO A 88 -4.78 3.49 -2.14
N VAL A 89 -5.81 3.62 -2.98
CA VAL A 89 -5.88 2.93 -4.26
C VAL A 89 -6.30 3.88 -5.38
N HIS A 90 -5.60 3.79 -6.51
CA HIS A 90 -5.92 4.50 -7.74
C HIS A 90 -6.06 3.55 -8.92
N PHE A 91 -7.10 3.74 -9.74
CA PHE A 91 -7.40 2.96 -10.94
C PHE A 91 -7.25 3.83 -12.19
N HIS A 92 -6.61 3.30 -13.22
CA HIS A 92 -6.53 3.95 -14.54
C HIS A 92 -7.58 3.49 -15.56
N THR A 93 -7.33 2.33 -16.20
CA THR A 93 -8.26 1.61 -17.09
C THR A 93 -8.01 0.09 -16.96
N LYS A 94 -8.99 -0.75 -17.36
CA LYS A 94 -8.87 -2.22 -17.52
C LYS A 94 -8.31 -3.00 -16.32
N SER A 95 -8.61 -2.57 -15.09
CA SER A 95 -8.00 -3.14 -13.88
C SER A 95 -9.00 -3.77 -12.92
N GLU A 96 -8.62 -4.89 -12.32
CA GLU A 96 -9.42 -5.65 -11.36
C GLU A 96 -8.74 -5.70 -10.00
N LEU A 97 -9.49 -5.42 -8.94
CA LEU A 97 -9.01 -5.49 -7.57
C LEU A 97 -9.93 -6.36 -6.70
N SER A 98 -9.36 -7.29 -5.96
CA SER A 98 -10.03 -7.93 -4.83
C SER A 98 -9.36 -7.52 -3.53
N VAL A 99 -10.15 -7.15 -2.52
CA VAL A 99 -9.68 -6.76 -1.19
C VAL A 99 -10.43 -7.55 -0.13
N LYS A 100 -9.71 -8.27 0.72
CA LYS A 100 -10.30 -9.09 1.78
C LYS A 100 -9.61 -8.84 3.12
N SER A 101 -10.40 -8.81 4.19
CA SER A 101 -9.88 -8.71 5.57
C SER A 101 -8.85 -7.59 5.73
N SER A 102 -9.04 -6.44 5.07
CA SER A 102 -8.00 -5.39 4.94
C SER A 102 -8.45 -4.05 5.50
N ILE A 103 -7.48 -3.19 5.81
CA ILE A 103 -7.70 -1.82 6.27
C ILE A 103 -7.12 -0.85 5.23
N LEU A 104 -7.96 0.03 4.70
CA LEU A 104 -7.57 1.16 3.87
C LEU A 104 -7.94 2.43 4.63
N HIS A 105 -6.94 3.18 5.08
CA HIS A 105 -7.14 4.35 5.93
C HIS A 105 -6.53 5.60 5.32
N ASN A 106 -7.33 6.66 5.25
CA ASN A 106 -6.94 8.00 4.85
C ASN A 106 -7.70 9.08 5.61
N THR A 107 -7.04 9.78 6.52
CA THR A 107 -7.59 10.88 7.32
C THR A 107 -7.83 12.17 6.55
N LYS A 108 -7.14 12.39 5.42
CA LYS A 108 -7.14 13.67 4.68
C LYS A 108 -7.84 13.61 3.33
N GLY A 109 -8.34 12.45 2.92
CA GLY A 109 -8.91 12.28 1.59
C GLY A 109 -9.76 11.03 1.42
N LYS A 110 -9.98 10.67 0.16
CA LYS A 110 -10.78 9.50 -0.25
C LYS A 110 -9.93 8.23 -0.22
N ILE A 111 -10.60 7.09 -0.28
CA ILE A 111 -9.95 5.77 -0.36
C ILE A 111 -9.58 5.41 -1.81
N LEU A 112 -10.48 5.70 -2.74
CA LEU A 112 -10.38 5.30 -4.15
C LEU A 112 -10.35 6.53 -5.06
N CYS A 113 -9.59 6.43 -6.15
CA CYS A 113 -9.59 7.38 -7.26
C CYS A 113 -9.61 6.62 -8.59
N PHE A 114 -10.29 7.18 -9.58
CA PHE A 114 -10.47 6.61 -10.91
C PHE A 114 -10.09 7.65 -11.96
N TYR A 115 -9.25 7.27 -12.92
CA TYR A 115 -8.93 8.10 -14.08
C TYR A 115 -9.95 7.92 -15.20
N SER A 116 -10.44 6.69 -15.41
CA SER A 116 -11.53 6.37 -16.35
C SER A 116 -12.66 5.62 -15.64
N LEU A 117 -13.89 5.88 -16.05
CA LEU A 117 -15.09 5.24 -15.48
C LEU A 117 -15.42 3.89 -16.13
N SER A 118 -14.82 3.60 -17.28
CA SER A 118 -15.03 2.34 -18.00
C SER A 118 -13.92 1.34 -17.72
N GLU A 119 -14.32 0.06 -17.63
CA GLU A 119 -13.47 -1.14 -17.67
C GLU A 119 -12.66 -1.46 -16.40
N HIS A 120 -13.12 -1.06 -15.23
CA HIS A 120 -12.56 -1.51 -13.94
C HIS A 120 -13.48 -2.48 -13.21
N SER A 121 -12.98 -3.16 -12.20
CA SER A 121 -13.83 -3.69 -11.14
C SER A 121 -13.08 -3.77 -9.81
N ALA A 122 -13.80 -3.58 -8.71
CA ALA A 122 -13.22 -3.70 -7.37
C ALA A 122 -14.20 -4.40 -6.43
N TYR A 123 -13.73 -5.41 -5.71
CA TYR A 123 -14.55 -6.21 -4.81
C TYR A 123 -13.93 -6.19 -3.42
N PHE A 124 -14.66 -5.66 -2.44
CA PHE A 124 -14.24 -5.56 -1.05
C PHE A 124 -15.04 -6.54 -0.20
N TYR A 125 -14.35 -7.31 0.63
CA TYR A 125 -14.93 -8.29 1.53
C TYR A 125 -14.37 -8.09 2.94
N ASN A 126 -15.22 -8.05 3.97
CA ASN A 126 -14.80 -8.02 5.37
C ASN A 126 -13.69 -6.99 5.62
N SER A 127 -13.82 -5.79 5.04
CA SER A 127 -12.74 -4.80 5.00
C SER A 127 -13.19 -3.46 5.58
N TYR A 128 -12.20 -2.73 6.09
CA TYR A 128 -12.39 -1.44 6.74
C TYR A 128 -11.87 -0.32 5.86
N LEU A 129 -12.74 0.62 5.50
CA LEU A 129 -12.41 1.76 4.67
C LEU A 129 -12.69 3.03 5.47
N SER A 130 -11.64 3.76 5.84
CA SER A 130 -11.74 4.96 6.66
C SER A 130 -11.23 6.20 5.95
N PHE A 131 -12.10 7.20 5.78
CA PHE A 131 -11.86 8.39 4.94
C PHE A 131 -12.08 9.70 5.73
N GLY A 132 -11.47 10.79 5.27
CA GLY A 132 -11.57 12.11 5.91
C GLY A 132 -13.00 12.69 5.90
N LYS A 133 -13.36 13.44 6.95
CA LYS A 133 -14.71 14.04 7.14
C LYS A 133 -15.06 15.11 6.11
N GLU A 134 -14.06 15.82 5.57
CA GLU A 134 -14.23 16.94 4.64
C GLU A 134 -14.21 16.52 3.16
N SER A 135 -14.22 15.22 2.85
CA SER A 135 -14.40 14.79 1.46
C SER A 135 -15.89 14.93 1.10
N ASP A 136 -16.28 16.11 0.60
CA ASP A 136 -17.64 16.50 0.17
C ASP A 136 -18.20 15.72 -1.04
N ASN A 137 -17.90 14.43 -1.12
CA ASN A 137 -18.55 13.40 -1.90
C ASN A 137 -17.94 12.09 -1.39
N TYR A 138 -18.70 11.29 -0.65
CA TYR A 138 -18.37 9.91 -0.25
C TYR A 138 -17.48 9.30 -1.34
N GLY A 139 -16.26 8.89 -1.01
CA GLY A 139 -15.17 8.57 -1.95
C GLY A 139 -15.38 7.36 -2.88
N TYR A 140 -16.56 7.28 -3.46
CA TYR A 140 -17.09 6.36 -4.41
C TYR A 140 -17.72 7.28 -5.46
N GLU A 141 -17.42 7.12 -6.72
CA GLU A 141 -18.40 7.64 -7.66
C GLU A 141 -19.70 6.88 -7.40
N ALA A 142 -20.70 7.60 -6.91
CA ALA A 142 -22.07 7.17 -7.02
C ALA A 142 -22.32 6.92 -8.52
N GLY A 143 -22.31 5.64 -8.94
CA GLY A 143 -22.54 5.25 -10.34
C GLY A 143 -21.62 4.18 -10.92
N ALA A 144 -20.49 3.86 -10.27
CA ALA A 144 -19.59 2.80 -10.73
C ALA A 144 -20.15 1.40 -10.36
N SER A 145 -21.01 0.82 -11.21
CA SER A 145 -21.69 -0.48 -11.02
C SER A 145 -20.74 -1.68 -10.84
N ASN A 146 -19.46 -1.47 -11.10
CA ASN A 146 -18.36 -2.41 -11.05
C ASN A 146 -17.62 -2.46 -9.70
N ILE A 147 -18.04 -1.67 -8.70
CA ILE A 147 -17.49 -1.73 -7.33
C ILE A 147 -18.50 -2.35 -6.38
N LYS A 148 -18.09 -3.42 -5.67
CA LYS A 148 -18.97 -4.16 -4.75
C LYS A 148 -18.34 -4.28 -3.38
N TYR A 149 -19.18 -4.09 -2.36
CA TYR A 149 -18.79 -4.19 -0.95
C TYR A 149 -19.61 -5.26 -0.27
N TYR A 150 -18.93 -6.17 0.42
CA TYR A 150 -19.53 -7.27 1.15
C TYR A 150 -19.02 -7.23 2.58
N ASN A 151 -19.92 -7.03 3.54
CA ASN A 151 -19.58 -6.94 4.98
C ASN A 151 -18.41 -5.96 5.27
N CYS A 152 -18.41 -4.79 4.62
CA CYS A 152 -17.37 -3.78 4.82
C CYS A 152 -17.86 -2.68 5.75
N ILE A 153 -16.96 -2.18 6.60
CA ILE A 153 -17.20 -1.00 7.44
C ILE A 153 -16.61 0.21 6.74
N LYS A 154 -17.41 1.27 6.62
CA LYS A 154 -17.08 2.49 5.86
C LYS A 154 -17.48 3.71 6.67
N ASN A 155 -16.51 4.43 7.24
CA ASN A 155 -16.80 5.62 8.05
C ASN A 155 -15.58 6.57 8.09
N SER A 156 -15.70 7.64 8.86
CA SER A 156 -14.59 8.57 9.11
C SER A 156 -13.86 8.31 10.42
N ASP A 157 -14.28 7.28 11.16
CA ASP A 157 -13.58 6.88 12.37
C ASP A 157 -12.25 6.24 11.97
N GLY A 158 -11.24 6.36 12.82
CA GLY A 158 -9.97 5.67 12.59
C GLY A 158 -10.13 4.16 12.82
N PRO A 159 -9.26 3.33 12.25
CA PRO A 159 -9.27 1.88 12.47
C PRO A 159 -8.97 1.47 13.92
N GLY A 160 -8.57 2.42 14.78
CA GLY A 160 -8.24 2.16 16.19
C GLY A 160 -6.87 1.52 16.37
N PHE A 161 -5.89 1.94 15.56
CA PHE A 161 -4.49 1.58 15.74
C PHE A 161 -3.95 2.06 17.10
N GLN A 162 -3.00 1.33 17.67
CA GLN A 162 -2.37 1.69 18.94
C GLN A 162 -1.49 2.95 18.81
N ASP A 163 -0.69 3.07 17.75
CA ASP A 163 0.15 4.25 17.48
C ASP A 163 0.53 4.30 15.99
N ALA A 164 -0.39 4.83 15.17
CA ALA A 164 -0.21 4.89 13.72
C ALA A 164 0.95 5.82 13.29
N ASP A 165 1.13 6.93 14.00
CA ASP A 165 2.18 7.92 13.72
C ASP A 165 3.56 7.36 14.02
N GLY A 166 3.68 6.61 15.12
CA GLY A 166 4.85 5.80 15.44
C GLY A 166 4.96 4.53 14.59
N GLY A 167 4.03 4.25 13.67
CA GLY A 167 4.08 3.12 12.75
C GLY A 167 3.80 1.76 13.41
N ASN A 168 3.09 1.77 14.54
CA ASN A 168 2.49 0.62 15.22
C ASN A 168 1.01 0.51 14.84
N TYR A 169 0.74 -0.32 13.83
CA TYR A 169 -0.60 -0.56 13.32
C TYR A 169 -1.37 -1.67 14.06
N ALA A 170 -0.87 -2.11 15.23
CA ALA A 170 -1.62 -3.05 16.07
C ALA A 170 -2.98 -2.48 16.43
N LEU A 171 -4.01 -3.32 16.34
CA LEU A 171 -5.36 -2.94 16.74
C LEU A 171 -5.41 -2.80 18.27
N SER A 172 -5.97 -1.69 18.75
CA SER A 172 -6.30 -1.52 20.17
C SER A 172 -7.42 -2.47 20.60
N SER A 173 -7.62 -2.64 21.90
CA SER A 173 -8.73 -3.44 22.45
C SER A 173 -10.11 -2.94 22.03
N TYR A 174 -10.24 -1.64 21.71
CA TYR A 174 -11.47 -0.99 21.30
C TYR A 174 -11.57 -0.79 19.78
N SER A 175 -10.61 -1.36 19.02
CA SER A 175 -10.62 -1.24 17.57
C SER A 175 -11.87 -1.89 16.98
N GLN A 176 -12.57 -1.13 16.14
CA GLN A 176 -13.67 -1.63 15.31
C GLN A 176 -13.22 -2.64 14.24
N CYS A 177 -11.90 -2.74 14.01
CA CYS A 177 -11.35 -3.70 13.06
C CYS A 177 -11.14 -5.10 13.67
N LYS A 178 -11.22 -5.20 15.01
CA LYS A 178 -10.88 -6.40 15.76
C LYS A 178 -11.96 -7.48 15.62
N GLY A 179 -11.57 -8.69 15.19
CA GLY A 179 -12.46 -9.83 14.99
C GLY A 179 -13.53 -9.65 13.91
N LYS A 180 -13.36 -8.68 12.99
CA LYS A 180 -14.34 -8.35 11.94
C LYS A 180 -13.89 -8.77 10.53
N GLY A 181 -12.70 -9.33 10.41
CA GLY A 181 -12.22 -9.99 9.20
C GLY A 181 -12.92 -11.32 8.96
N GLU A 182 -12.51 -12.00 7.90
CA GLU A 182 -13.03 -13.32 7.54
C GLU A 182 -12.82 -14.33 8.68
N TYR A 183 -13.82 -15.17 8.95
CA TYR A 183 -13.81 -16.14 10.04
C TYR A 183 -13.53 -15.57 11.45
N GLY A 184 -13.81 -14.28 11.67
CA GLY A 184 -13.57 -13.63 12.96
C GLY A 184 -12.12 -13.26 13.22
N THR A 185 -11.28 -13.25 12.17
CA THR A 185 -9.92 -12.69 12.23
C THR A 185 -9.94 -11.17 12.36
N ASP A 186 -8.82 -10.56 12.74
CA ASP A 186 -8.68 -9.10 12.68
C ASP A 186 -8.58 -8.63 11.22
N MET A 187 -9.23 -7.50 10.91
CA MET A 187 -9.01 -6.83 9.62
C MET A 187 -7.61 -6.19 9.59
N GLY A 188 -6.99 -6.19 8.41
CA GLY A 188 -5.66 -5.66 8.17
C GLY A 188 -4.56 -6.70 8.39
N ALA A 189 -3.32 -6.27 8.18
CA ALA A 189 -2.13 -7.11 8.32
C ALA A 189 -1.74 -7.41 9.78
N VAL A 190 -2.62 -7.08 10.75
CA VAL A 190 -2.20 -6.90 12.14
C VAL A 190 -3.05 -7.69 13.12
N VAL A 191 -2.44 -8.72 13.68
CA VAL A 191 -2.91 -9.44 14.86
C VAL A 191 -1.79 -9.34 15.90
N SER A 192 -2.15 -9.01 17.14
CA SER A 192 -1.30 -8.82 18.34
C SER A 192 0.19 -9.19 18.21
N GLY A 193 1.09 -8.20 18.18
CA GLY A 193 2.53 -8.44 18.38
C GLY A 193 3.48 -7.75 17.40
N ALA A 194 2.98 -7.19 16.29
CA ALA A 194 3.77 -6.32 15.41
C ALA A 194 3.98 -4.92 16.01
N SER A 195 4.35 -4.86 17.29
CA SER A 195 5.00 -3.66 17.84
C SER A 195 6.23 -3.41 16.96
N LYS A 196 6.46 -2.15 16.55
CA LYS A 196 7.85 -1.74 16.37
C LYS A 196 8.51 -2.08 17.71
N SER A 197 9.33 -3.12 17.77
CA SER A 197 10.35 -3.19 18.82
C SER A 197 11.04 -1.84 18.74
N ASN A 198 10.86 -0.99 19.76
CA ASN A 198 11.31 0.40 19.83
C ASN A 198 12.50 0.66 18.90
N TYR A 199 12.21 1.06 17.66
CA TYR A 199 13.26 1.35 16.69
C TYR A 199 13.63 2.80 16.94
N SER A 200 14.43 3.01 17.98
CA SER A 200 15.18 4.24 18.13
C SER A 200 16.17 4.29 16.97
N ASP A 201 15.89 5.15 15.99
CA ASP A 201 16.82 5.52 14.92
C ASP A 201 17.97 6.39 15.44
N ASN A 202 18.53 6.03 16.59
CA ASN A 202 19.72 6.64 17.14
C ASN A 202 20.86 5.63 17.14
N ASN A 203 21.21 5.09 15.98
CA ASN A 203 22.59 4.72 15.71
C ASN A 203 22.81 4.43 14.23
N SER A 204 23.83 5.09 13.68
CA SER A 204 24.66 4.56 12.62
C SER A 204 25.24 3.20 13.06
N LYS A 205 24.46 2.13 12.91
CA LYS A 205 24.97 0.75 12.91
C LYS A 205 24.60 0.13 11.57
N SER A 206 25.62 0.02 10.74
CA SER A 206 25.63 -0.69 9.48
C SER A 206 25.21 -2.15 9.70
N TYR A 207 23.96 -2.48 9.37
CA TYR A 207 23.55 -3.87 9.21
C TYR A 207 24.07 -4.37 7.86
N SER A 208 25.04 -5.29 7.88
CA SER A 208 25.67 -5.90 6.71
C SER A 208 24.76 -6.95 6.01
N GLY A 209 23.51 -6.59 5.77
CA GLY A 209 22.52 -7.44 5.08
C GLY A 209 21.57 -6.69 4.15
N SER A 210 21.67 -5.35 4.03
CA SER A 210 20.74 -4.60 3.18
C SER A 210 21.08 -4.74 1.70
N SER A 211 20.17 -5.37 0.95
CA SER A 211 20.26 -5.44 -0.51
C SER A 211 19.86 -4.09 -1.10
N THR A 212 20.81 -3.38 -1.71
CA THR A 212 20.54 -2.10 -2.37
C THR A 212 20.11 -2.35 -3.82
N ILE A 213 18.98 -1.75 -4.21
CA ILE A 213 18.42 -1.79 -5.57
C ILE A 213 18.61 -0.41 -6.19
N SER A 214 19.39 -0.34 -7.27
CA SER A 214 19.69 0.89 -7.99
C SER A 214 18.47 1.44 -8.72
N ASN A 215 18.52 2.71 -9.11
CA ASN A 215 17.44 3.32 -9.89
C ASN A 215 17.28 2.59 -11.24
N LYS A 216 16.03 2.30 -11.63
CA LYS A 216 15.63 1.54 -12.82
C LYS A 216 16.17 0.11 -12.87
N GLN A 217 16.56 -0.45 -11.72
CA GLN A 217 17.07 -1.81 -11.68
C GLN A 217 15.90 -2.82 -11.79
N GLU A 218 16.06 -3.79 -12.69
CA GLU A 218 15.16 -4.93 -12.78
C GLU A 218 15.34 -5.88 -11.60
N VAL A 219 14.23 -6.38 -11.06
CA VAL A 219 14.18 -7.26 -9.90
C VAL A 219 13.20 -8.41 -10.12
N TYR A 220 13.62 -9.63 -9.78
CA TYR A 220 12.85 -10.86 -9.88
C TYR A 220 13.50 -11.95 -9.00
N GLY A 221 12.84 -13.10 -8.88
CA GLY A 221 13.24 -14.17 -7.96
C GLY A 221 12.67 -13.97 -6.56
N THR A 222 13.39 -14.39 -5.52
CA THR A 222 12.89 -14.37 -4.15
C THR A 222 13.61 -13.35 -3.28
N TRP A 223 12.83 -12.49 -2.63
CA TRP A 223 13.29 -11.62 -1.55
C TRP A 223 13.01 -12.27 -0.20
N THR A 224 14.05 -12.43 0.61
CA THR A 224 14.01 -13.19 1.86
C THR A 224 14.25 -12.29 3.06
N LYS A 225 13.74 -12.69 4.23
CA LYS A 225 13.97 -11.97 5.50
C LYS A 225 15.46 -11.82 5.83
N SER A 226 16.29 -12.80 5.48
CA SER A 226 17.74 -12.78 5.74
C SER A 226 18.51 -11.65 5.03
N LYS A 227 17.96 -11.15 3.91
CA LYS A 227 18.51 -10.05 3.10
C LYS A 227 17.72 -8.75 3.25
N SER A 228 16.79 -8.73 4.21
CA SER A 228 16.01 -7.56 4.59
C SER A 228 16.86 -6.60 5.44
N PRO A 229 16.75 -5.28 5.29
CA PRO A 229 15.83 -4.59 4.39
C PRO A 229 16.35 -4.49 2.95
N TYR A 230 15.44 -4.55 1.99
CA TYR A 230 15.71 -4.19 0.58
C TYR A 230 15.55 -2.69 0.43
N THR A 231 16.60 -1.98 0.01
CA THR A 231 16.58 -0.53 -0.12
C THR A 231 16.59 -0.09 -1.58
N ILE A 232 15.48 0.44 -2.06
CA ILE A 232 15.29 0.94 -3.43
C ILE A 232 15.72 2.41 -3.50
N GLN A 233 16.74 2.69 -4.31
CA GLN A 233 17.33 4.03 -4.45
C GLN A 233 16.54 4.96 -5.38
N GLY A 234 15.66 4.42 -6.22
CA GLY A 234 14.81 5.18 -7.13
C GLY A 234 13.60 4.34 -7.56
N GLU A 235 13.65 3.79 -8.77
CA GLU A 235 12.68 2.84 -9.30
C GLU A 235 13.25 1.41 -9.27
N ALA A 236 12.47 0.47 -8.74
CA ALA A 236 12.67 -0.97 -8.99
C ALA A 236 11.63 -1.45 -9.98
N ILE A 237 12.00 -2.31 -10.92
CA ILE A 237 11.12 -2.78 -12.00
C ILE A 237 11.00 -4.30 -11.91
N VAL A 238 9.79 -4.83 -11.78
CA VAL A 238 9.52 -6.26 -12.02
C VAL A 238 9.19 -6.40 -13.51
N PRO A 239 10.09 -6.96 -14.34
CA PRO A 239 9.87 -6.97 -15.80
C PRO A 239 8.74 -7.91 -16.23
N GLU A 240 8.21 -7.69 -17.43
CA GLU A 240 7.31 -8.61 -18.12
C GLU A 240 7.94 -10.02 -18.21
N GLY A 241 7.13 -11.05 -18.06
CA GLY A 241 7.52 -12.45 -18.05
C GLY A 241 8.31 -12.87 -16.81
N LYS A 242 8.50 -11.99 -15.82
CA LYS A 242 9.24 -12.28 -14.58
C LYS A 242 8.34 -12.22 -13.35
N THR A 243 8.74 -12.98 -12.33
CA THR A 243 8.06 -12.99 -11.02
C THR A 243 9.00 -12.54 -9.93
N LEU A 244 8.55 -11.63 -9.09
CA LEU A 244 9.15 -11.30 -7.81
C LEU A 244 8.30 -11.87 -6.67
N THR A 245 8.88 -12.78 -5.90
CA THR A 245 8.29 -13.30 -4.66
C THR A 245 8.93 -12.60 -3.47
N ILE A 246 8.13 -12.05 -2.56
CA ILE A 246 8.59 -11.45 -1.31
C ILE A 246 8.06 -12.30 -0.16
N GLU A 247 8.98 -12.84 0.64
CA GLU A 247 8.67 -13.73 1.76
C GLU A 247 8.23 -12.98 3.03
N PRO A 248 7.60 -13.68 4.00
CA PRO A 248 7.20 -13.09 5.27
C PRO A 248 8.34 -12.39 6.02
N GLY A 249 8.02 -11.23 6.60
CA GLY A 249 8.93 -10.44 7.43
C GLY A 249 9.94 -9.60 6.66
N VAL A 250 9.86 -9.54 5.33
CA VAL A 250 10.68 -8.63 4.54
C VAL A 250 10.22 -7.17 4.73
N THR A 251 11.19 -6.28 4.89
CA THR A 251 10.99 -4.83 4.83
C THR A 251 11.60 -4.30 3.54
N VAL A 252 10.80 -3.57 2.77
CA VAL A 252 11.19 -2.86 1.55
C VAL A 252 11.18 -1.36 1.85
N LYS A 253 12.34 -0.73 1.76
CA LYS A 253 12.54 0.70 2.02
C LYS A 253 12.76 1.46 0.72
N PHE A 254 11.97 2.49 0.48
CA PHE A 254 12.09 3.34 -0.70
C PHE A 254 12.71 4.69 -0.34
N LYS A 255 13.80 5.06 -1.01
CA LYS A 255 14.28 6.44 -0.95
C LYS A 255 13.31 7.38 -1.67
N THR A 256 13.11 8.54 -1.07
CA THR A 256 12.38 9.64 -1.70
C THR A 256 13.15 10.13 -2.92
N GLY A 257 12.44 10.36 -4.03
CA GLY A 257 13.04 10.97 -5.21
C GLY A 257 13.52 12.40 -4.91
N THR A 258 14.67 12.79 -5.47
CA THR A 258 15.25 14.13 -5.31
C THR A 258 14.43 15.23 -6.01
N ASN A 259 13.56 14.86 -6.96
CA ASN A 259 12.62 15.77 -7.59
C ASN A 259 11.44 16.08 -6.66
N LYS A 260 11.62 17.06 -5.77
CA LYS A 260 10.58 17.59 -4.87
C LYS A 260 9.35 18.20 -5.57
N ARG A 261 9.29 18.20 -6.91
CA ARG A 261 8.12 18.68 -7.69
C ARG A 261 6.82 17.97 -7.33
N PHE A 262 6.88 16.80 -6.70
CA PHE A 262 5.70 16.10 -6.21
C PHE A 262 4.98 16.85 -5.06
N ARG A 263 5.68 17.66 -4.25
CA ARG A 263 5.10 18.23 -3.01
C ARG A 263 4.23 19.48 -3.14
N GLN A 264 4.12 20.12 -4.31
CA GLN A 264 3.87 21.57 -4.31
C GLN A 264 2.69 22.09 -5.15
N ARG A 265 1.58 21.36 -5.31
CA ARG A 265 0.39 21.95 -5.98
C ARG A 265 -0.99 21.81 -5.34
N TYR A 266 -1.12 21.27 -4.12
CA TYR A 266 -2.43 21.22 -3.46
C TYR A 266 -2.45 21.73 -2.01
N ALA A 267 -1.41 22.46 -1.59
CA ALA A 267 -1.46 23.27 -0.37
C ALA A 267 -1.58 24.74 -0.78
N GLN A 268 -2.76 25.13 -1.29
CA GLN A 268 -3.34 26.48 -1.34
C GLN A 268 -4.37 26.56 -2.48
N SER A 269 -5.63 26.32 -2.14
CA SER A 269 -6.79 27.05 -2.65
C SER A 269 -7.92 26.88 -1.66
#